data_AF-A0A1W9VY07-F1
#
_entry.id   AF-A0A1W9VY07-F1
#
_cell.length_a   1.000
_cell.length_b   1.000
_cell.length_c   1.000
_cell.angle_alpha   90.00
_cell.angle_beta   90.00
_cell.angle_gamma   90.00
#
_symmetry.space_group_name_H-M   'P 1'
#
loop_
_entity.id
_entity.type
_entity.pdbx_description
1 polymer ?
#
loop_
_entity_poly.entity_id
_entity_poly.type
_entity_poly.pdbx_seq_one_letter_code
_entity_poly.pdbx_strand_id
1 'polypeptide(L)' 'MNLKIKDIKKLLHDQNYLEFDRLLTIIETNLKKKIIVYILDDEGSQLNIIHTTEELEEFKKLMIQIYGIYGYF' A
#
# COMPACT_ATOMS: atom_id res chain seq x y z
N MET A 1 -4.42 11.26 -4.27
CA MET A 1 -5.17 10.42 -3.31
C MET A 1 -4.24 10.11 -2.15
N ASN A 2 -4.74 10.17 -0.91
CA ASN A 2 -3.90 10.00 0.27
C ASN A 2 -4.31 8.73 1.00
N LEU A 3 -3.34 7.85 1.27
CA LEU A 3 -3.52 6.61 2.00
C LEU A 3 -2.63 6.62 3.24
N LYS A 4 -3.18 6.23 4.39
CA LYS A 4 -2.37 6.08 5.61
C LYS A 4 -1.73 4.71 5.65
N ILE A 5 -0.44 4.67 5.99
CA ILE A 5 0.30 3.42 6.11
C ILE A 5 -0.30 2.52 7.20
N LYS A 6 -0.85 3.09 8.29
CA LYS A 6 -1.49 2.32 9.37
C LYS A 6 -2.66 1.47 8.91
N ASP A 7 -3.47 1.97 7.99
CA ASP A 7 -4.60 1.22 7.44
C ASP A 7 -4.09 0.02 6.65
N ILE A 8 -3.03 0.21 5.85
CA ILE A 8 -2.37 -0.86 5.09
C ILE A 8 -1.72 -1.90 6.02
N LYS A 9 -1.03 -1.45 7.08
CA LYS A 9 -0.46 -2.32 8.11
C LYS A 9 -1.53 -3.16 8.77
N LYS A 10 -2.67 -2.56 9.12
CA LYS A 10 -3.80 -3.25 9.74
C LYS A 10 -4.36 -4.34 8.83
N LEU A 11 -4.59 -4.03 7.55
CA LEU A 11 -5.08 -5.00 6.58
C LEU A 11 -4.15 -6.22 6.44
N LEU A 12 -2.84 -5.99 6.42
CA LEU A 12 -1.85 -7.06 6.31
C LEU A 12 -1.71 -7.85 7.61
N HIS A 13 -1.78 -7.18 8.77
CA HIS A 13 -1.77 -7.82 10.08
C HIS A 13 -3.01 -8.72 10.30
N ASP A 14 -4.18 -8.24 9.90
CA ASP A 14 -5.45 -8.98 9.95
C ASP A 14 -5.51 -10.09 8.86
N GLN A 15 -4.41 -10.31 8.11
CA GLN A 15 -4.31 -11.24 6.98
C GLN A 15 -5.41 -11.03 5.93
N ASN A 16 -5.94 -9.81 5.83
CA ASN A 16 -6.98 -9.44 4.90
C ASN A 16 -6.38 -9.07 3.54
N TYR A 17 -5.78 -10.07 2.91
CA TYR A 17 -5.14 -9.92 1.60
C TYR A 17 -6.13 -9.55 0.50
N LEU A 18 -7.42 -9.87 0.65
CA LEU A 18 -8.46 -9.50 -0.31
C LEU A 18 -8.68 -7.98 -0.34
N GLU A 19 -8.84 -7.35 0.82
CA GLU A 19 -8.98 -5.90 0.91
C GLU A 19 -7.68 -5.17 0.52
N PHE A 20 -6.53 -5.76 0.84
CA PHE A 20 -5.25 -5.24 0.37
C PHE A 20 -5.14 -5.26 -1.16
N ASP A 21 -5.54 -6.35 -1.82
CA ASP A 21 -5.52 -6.46 -3.29
C ASP A 21 -6.52 -5.52 -3.97
N ARG A 22 -7.70 -5.31 -3.36
CA ARG A 22 -8.66 -4.27 -3.78
C ARG A 22 -8.04 -2.87 -3.70
N LEU A 23 -7.34 -2.57 -2.60
CA LEU A 23 -6.67 -1.29 -2.40
C LEU A 23 -5.58 -1.07 -3.47
N LEU A 24 -4.79 -2.09 -3.79
CA LEU A 24 -3.81 -2.03 -4.88
C LEU A 24 -4.46 -1.81 -6.24
N THR A 25 -5.58 -2.48 -6.53
CA THR A 25 -6.35 -2.30 -7.77
C THR A 25 -6.90 -0.88 -7.91
N ILE A 26 -7.34 -0.28 -6.79
CA ILE A 26 -7.77 1.11 -6.75
C ILE A 26 -6.59 2.03 -7.05
N ILE A 27 -5.42 1.80 -6.45
CA ILE A 27 -4.21 2.58 -6.73
C ILE A 27 -3.85 2.46 -8.22
N GLU A 28 -3.79 1.25 -8.76
CA GLU A 28 -3.49 1.01 -10.18
C GLU A 28 -4.46 1.75 -11.11
N THR A 29 -5.75 1.72 -10.79
CA THR A 29 -6.79 2.46 -11.54
C THR A 29 -6.57 3.97 -11.48
N ASN A 30 -6.16 4.50 -10.32
CA ASN A 30 -5.83 5.91 -10.15
C ASN A 30 -4.57 6.30 -10.94
N LEU A 31 -3.54 5.45 -10.95
CA LEU A 31 -2.33 5.66 -11.74
C LEU A 31 -2.64 5.71 -13.25
N LYS A 32 -3.51 4.82 -13.76
CA LYS A 32 -4.00 4.87 -15.15
C LYS A 32 -4.71 6.18 -15.49
N LYS A 33 -5.34 6.82 -14.49
CA LYS A 33 -5.97 8.15 -14.60
C LYS A 33 -4.99 9.31 -14.33
N LYS A 34 -3.69 9.04 -14.21
CA LYS A 34 -2.63 10.01 -13.84
C LYS A 34 -2.85 10.70 -12.49
N ILE A 35 -3.51 10.01 -11.56
CA ILE A 35 -3.72 10.49 -10.19
C ILE A 35 -2.58 9.96 -9.33
N ILE A 36 -1.83 10.89 -8.73
CA ILE A 36 -0.72 10.56 -7.83
C ILE A 36 -1.28 10.01 -6.51
N VAL A 37 -0.69 8.93 -6.03
CA VAL A 37 -1.03 8.31 -4.73
C VAL A 37 0.08 8.60 -3.73
N TYR A 38 -0.30 9.26 -2.64
CA TYR A 38 0.59 9.60 -1.54
C TYR A 38 0.32 8.65 -0.38
N ILE A 39 1.36 7.98 0.09
CA ILE A 39 1.34 7.18 1.31
C ILE A 39 1.85 8.06 2.43
N LEU A 40 0.98 8.30 3.41
CA LEU A 40 1.24 9.14 4.57
C LEU A 40 1.48 8.27 5.81
N ASP A 41 2.34 8.74 6.70
CA ASP A 41 2.50 8.21 8.04
C ASP A 41 1.33 8.60 8.96
N ASP A 42 1.32 8.05 10.17
CA ASP A 42 0.31 8.36 11.19
C ASP A 42 0.26 9.84 11.57
N GLU A 43 1.40 10.54 11.48
CA GLU A 43 1.50 11.99 11.72
C GLU A 43 1.14 12.84 10.49
N GLY A 44 0.79 12.22 9.36
CA GLY A 44 0.47 12.91 8.11
C GLY A 44 1.68 13.27 7.24
N SER A 45 2.89 12.92 7.70
CA SER A 45 4.14 13.04 6.94
C SER A 45 4.13 12.12 5.72
N GLN A 46 4.62 12.60 4.58
CA GLN A 46 4.68 11.81 3.36
C GLN A 46 5.79 10.76 3.45
N LEU A 47 5.42 9.49 3.49
CA LEU A 47 6.34 8.35 3.57
C LEU A 47 6.78 7.87 2.20
N ASN A 48 5.84 7.78 1.26
CA ASN A 48 6.13 7.29 -0.08
C ASN A 48 5.15 7.89 -1.10
N ILE A 49 5.56 7.93 -2.36
CA ILE A 49 4.73 8.37 -3.48
C ILE A 49 4.75 7.30 -4.55
N ILE A 50 3.58 6.97 -5.07
CA ILE A 50 3.43 6.04 -6.19
C ILE A 50 2.97 6.85 -7.40
N HIS A 51 3.84 6.88 -8.41
CA HIS A 51 3.67 7.50 -9.72
C HIS A 51 3.53 6.46 -10.83
N THR A 52 4.19 5.31 -10.69
CA THR A 52 4.19 4.25 -11.71
C THR A 52 3.66 2.93 -11.17
N THR A 53 3.28 2.04 -12.08
CA THR A 53 2.88 0.67 -11.74
C THR A 53 4.03 -0.16 -11.21
N GLU A 54 5.28 0.14 -11.61
CA GLU A 54 6.48 -0.51 -11.07
C GLU A 54 6.67 -0.14 -9.58
N GLU A 55 6.55 1.14 -9.23
CA GLU A 55 6.60 1.59 -7.84
C GLU A 55 5.49 0.96 -6.99
N LEU A 56 4.31 0.73 -7.59
CA LEU A 56 3.21 0.02 -6.92
C LEU A 56 3.55 -1.45 -6.63
N GLU A 57 4.19 -2.15 -7.58
CA GLU A 57 4.62 -3.54 -7.36
C GLU A 57 5.72 -3.64 -6.31
N GLU A 58 6.70 -2.75 -6.32
CA GLU A 58 7.72 -2.68 -5.29
C GLU A 58 7.11 -2.40 -3.91
N PHE A 59 6.17 -1.45 -3.85
CA PHE A 59 5.42 -1.17 -2.63
C PHE A 59 4.66 -2.40 -2.13
N LYS A 60 3.95 -3.12 -3.02
CA LYS A 60 3.26 -4.37 -2.68
C LYS A 60 4.21 -5.39 -2.05
N LYS A 61 5.37 -5.64 -2.68
CA LYS A 61 6.38 -6.59 -2.19
C LYS A 61 6.90 -6.18 -0.82
N LEU A 62 7.30 -4.93 -0.66
CA LEU A 62 7.79 -4.39 0.61
C LEU A 62 6.75 -4.52 1.73
N MET A 63 5.49 -4.18 1.46
CA MET A 63 4.43 -4.25 2.47
C MET A 63 4.14 -5.69 2.89
N ILE A 64 4.07 -6.63 1.95
CA ILE A 64 3.88 -8.05 2.26
C ILE A 64 5.08 -8.58 3.05
N GLN A 65 6.31 -8.20 2.70
CA GLN A 65 7.51 -8.66 3.38
C GLN A 65 7.60 -8.12 4.82
N ILE A 66 7.27 -6.84 5.03
CA ILE A 66 7.40 -6.19 6.34
C ILE A 66 6.20 -6.51 7.25
N TYR A 67 4.98 -6.58 6.68
CA TYR A 67 3.74 -6.66 7.46
C TYR A 67 2.88 -7.88 7.16
N GLY A 68 3.07 -8.52 6.00
CA GLY A 68 2.24 -9.63 5.53
C GLY A 68 2.73 -11.02 5.94
N ILE A 69 3.96 -11.16 6.46
CA ILE A 69 4.51 -12.44 6.92
C ILE A 69 4.82 -12.34 8.42
N TYR A 70 3.83 -12.65 9.25
CA TYR A 70 4.03 -13.12 10.64
C TYR A 70 4.04 -14.66 10.69
N GLY A 71 4.51 -15.31 9.62
CA GLY A 71 4.69 -16.77 9.56
C GLY A 71 6.17 -17.09 9.42
N TYR A 72 6.73 -17.81 10.40
CA TYR A 72 8.13 -18.24 10.56
C TYR A 72 9.05 -17.29 11.35
N PHE A 73 8.85 -17.24 12.66
CA PHE A 73 9.94 -17.37 13.62
C PHE A 73 9.69 -18.60 14.48
#